data_AF-A0A7V9Z3E0-F1
#
_entry.id   AF-A0A7V9Z3E0-F1
#
_cell.length_a   1.000
_cell.length_b   1.000
_cell.length_c   1.000
_cell.angle_alpha   90.00
_cell.angle_beta   90.00
_cell.angle_gamma   90.00
#
_symmetry.space_group_name_H-M   'P 1'
#
loop_
_entity.id
_entity.type
_entity.pdbx_description
1 polymer ?
#
loop_
_entity_poly.entity_id
_entity_poly.type
_entity_poly.pdbx_seq_one_letter_code
_entity_poly.pdbx_strand_id
1 'polypeptide(L)'
;MKRQSEQIRAMSDREVLIHLYITQLLLLGIAFIIGLILFDWSSFERLWHIHIPTIVGYGGGSALLVLIVDFLFMRYLPKEWYDDGGVNEKIFQKRSIPHIFLLCLLIAFSEELLFRGVIQTNFGLIAASVIFALLHVRYLAKCFLFIMVMLLSFFLGYIYEITGSLWVTIVSHFLIDFVLAVNIRLDYLQKKRQED
;
A
#
# COMPACT_ATOMS: atom_id res chain seq x y z
N MET A 1 -7.30 -20.18 9.98
CA MET A 1 -6.66 -19.74 8.71
C MET A 1 -5.15 -19.46 8.89
N LYS A 2 -4.35 -20.43 9.39
CA LYS A 2 -2.88 -20.27 9.57
C LYS A 2 -2.03 -20.55 8.30
N ARG A 3 -2.64 -20.92 7.18
CA ARG A 3 -1.92 -21.49 6.02
C ARG A 3 -1.08 -20.50 5.19
N GLN A 4 -1.55 -19.28 4.92
CA GLN A 4 -0.90 -18.43 3.91
C GLN A 4 0.42 -17.79 4.40
N SER A 5 0.46 -17.28 5.62
CA SER A 5 1.68 -16.70 6.21
C SER A 5 2.79 -17.75 6.35
N GLU A 6 2.42 -18.98 6.73
CA GLU A 6 3.32 -20.13 6.81
C GLU A 6 3.86 -20.54 5.44
N GLN A 7 3.00 -20.56 4.41
CA GLN A 7 3.41 -20.79 3.01
C GLN A 7 4.41 -19.73 2.53
N ILE A 8 4.14 -18.44 2.76
CA ILE A 8 5.05 -17.35 2.38
C ILE A 8 6.38 -17.44 3.15
N ARG A 9 6.36 -17.90 4.40
CA ARG A 9 7.57 -18.16 5.17
C ARG A 9 8.40 -19.31 4.59
N ALA A 10 7.77 -20.33 4.02
CA ALA A 10 8.47 -21.45 3.37
C ALA A 10 9.11 -21.08 2.01
N MET A 11 8.63 -20.03 1.35
CA MET A 11 9.16 -19.56 0.06
C MET A 11 10.54 -18.91 0.21
N SER A 12 11.32 -18.83 -0.86
CA SER A 12 12.52 -17.99 -0.91
C SER A 12 12.16 -16.51 -1.03
N ASP A 13 13.08 -15.61 -0.64
CA ASP A 13 12.89 -14.16 -0.78
C ASP A 13 12.62 -13.74 -2.23
N ARG A 14 13.18 -14.49 -3.21
CA ARG A 14 12.97 -14.26 -4.64
C ARG A 14 11.54 -14.60 -5.06
N GLU A 15 11.01 -15.73 -4.59
CA GLU A 15 9.64 -16.15 -4.91
C GLU A 15 8.62 -15.16 -4.38
N VAL A 16 8.77 -14.68 -3.13
CA VAL A 16 7.88 -13.67 -2.56
C VAL A 16 7.83 -12.41 -3.42
N LEU A 17 8.99 -11.93 -3.91
CA LEU A 17 9.06 -10.79 -4.81
C LEU A 17 8.39 -11.06 -6.16
N ILE A 18 8.63 -12.24 -6.76
CA ILE A 18 8.00 -12.61 -8.03
C ILE A 18 6.47 -12.56 -7.89
N HIS A 19 5.93 -13.13 -6.81
CA HIS A 19 4.49 -13.08 -6.55
C HIS A 19 4.00 -11.64 -6.37
N LEU A 20 4.74 -10.80 -5.65
CA LEU A 20 4.41 -9.39 -5.48
C LEU A 20 4.34 -8.66 -6.83
N TYR A 21 5.36 -8.82 -7.70
CA TYR A 21 5.36 -8.24 -9.04
C TYR A 21 4.20 -8.77 -9.91
N ILE A 22 3.94 -10.08 -9.87
CA ILE A 22 2.80 -10.68 -10.58
C ILE A 22 1.48 -10.08 -10.11
N THR A 23 1.30 -9.90 -8.80
CA THR A 23 0.10 -9.25 -8.25
C THR A 23 -0.02 -7.82 -8.77
N GLN A 24 1.04 -7.02 -8.77
CA GLN A 24 0.97 -5.63 -9.27
C GLN A 24 0.66 -5.57 -10.77
N LEU A 25 1.25 -6.46 -11.58
CA LEU A 25 0.92 -6.58 -13.00
C LEU A 25 -0.54 -7.02 -13.23
N LEU A 26 -1.05 -7.93 -12.40
CA LEU A 26 -2.45 -8.34 -12.45
C LEU A 26 -3.39 -7.18 -12.11
N LEU A 27 -3.10 -6.40 -11.06
CA LEU A 27 -3.90 -5.23 -10.69
C LEU A 27 -3.91 -4.18 -11.80
N LEU A 28 -2.75 -3.91 -12.42
CA LEU A 28 -2.66 -3.02 -13.57
C LEU A 28 -3.44 -3.53 -14.78
N GLY A 29 -3.37 -4.83 -15.07
CA GLY A 29 -4.13 -5.45 -16.15
C GLY A 29 -5.64 -5.36 -15.92
N ILE A 30 -6.10 -5.60 -14.69
CA ILE A 30 -7.50 -5.47 -14.29
C ILE A 30 -7.94 -4.00 -14.40
N ALA A 31 -7.14 -3.06 -13.86
CA ALA A 31 -7.43 -1.64 -13.94
C ALA A 31 -7.52 -1.16 -15.40
N PHE A 32 -6.64 -1.65 -16.27
CA PHE A 32 -6.67 -1.35 -17.70
C PHE A 32 -7.93 -1.90 -18.37
N ILE A 33 -8.25 -3.18 -18.19
CA ILE A 33 -9.41 -3.82 -18.81
C ILE A 33 -10.72 -3.16 -18.35
N ILE A 34 -10.90 -2.99 -17.03
CA ILE A 34 -12.11 -2.36 -16.48
C ILE A 34 -12.15 -0.88 -16.88
N GLY A 35 -11.01 -0.20 -16.89
CA GLY A 35 -10.87 1.18 -17.32
C GLY A 35 -11.37 1.40 -18.75
N LEU A 36 -11.00 0.53 -19.68
CA LEU A 36 -11.46 0.59 -21.08
C LEU A 36 -12.99 0.42 -21.22
N ILE A 37 -13.63 -0.29 -20.30
CA ILE A 37 -15.08 -0.54 -20.33
C ILE A 37 -15.85 0.62 -19.68
N LEU A 38 -15.32 1.17 -18.59
CA LEU A 38 -16.04 2.13 -17.74
C LEU A 38 -15.72 3.60 -18.05
N PHE A 39 -14.59 3.91 -18.68
CA PHE A 39 -14.17 5.29 -18.94
C PHE A 39 -14.21 5.67 -20.41
N ASP A 40 -14.69 6.88 -20.69
CA ASP A 40 -14.29 7.61 -21.89
C ASP A 40 -12.94 8.32 -21.67
N TRP A 41 -12.28 8.69 -22.77
CA TRP A 41 -10.95 9.31 -22.72
C TRP A 41 -10.90 10.57 -21.86
N SER A 42 -11.95 11.41 -21.91
CA SER A 42 -11.99 12.67 -21.15
C SER A 42 -12.07 12.42 -19.64
N SER A 43 -12.85 11.42 -19.22
CA SER A 43 -12.97 11.04 -17.81
C SER A 43 -11.68 10.45 -17.28
N PHE A 44 -10.97 9.67 -18.11
CA PHE A 44 -9.67 9.13 -17.74
C PHE A 44 -8.62 10.25 -17.59
N GLU A 45 -8.55 11.19 -18.52
CA GLU A 45 -7.59 12.31 -18.47
C GLU A 45 -7.76 13.16 -17.20
N ARG A 46 -8.99 13.37 -16.74
CA ARG A 46 -9.28 14.13 -15.50
C ARG A 46 -8.66 13.52 -14.25
N LEU A 47 -8.45 12.20 -14.21
CA LEU A 47 -7.81 11.51 -13.07
C LEU A 47 -6.35 11.95 -12.87
N TRP A 48 -5.70 12.38 -13.95
CA TRP A 48 -4.26 12.62 -14.01
C TRP A 48 -3.87 14.08 -13.81
N HIS A 49 -4.79 14.93 -13.35
CA HIS A 49 -4.49 16.35 -13.13
C HIS A 49 -3.39 16.54 -12.07
N ILE A 50 -2.31 17.22 -12.48
CA ILE A 50 -1.14 17.50 -11.63
C ILE A 50 -1.26 18.91 -11.06
N HIS A 51 -1.37 19.00 -9.74
CA HIS A 51 -1.24 20.26 -9.02
C HIS A 51 -0.25 20.09 -7.86
N ILE A 52 1.00 20.50 -8.09
CA ILE A 52 2.13 20.24 -7.18
C ILE A 52 1.85 20.69 -5.73
N PRO A 53 1.30 21.89 -5.45
CA PRO A 53 0.98 22.28 -4.08
C PRO A 53 -0.02 21.35 -3.40
N THR A 54 -1.00 20.83 -4.14
CA THR A 54 -1.99 19.87 -3.60
C THR A 54 -1.33 18.52 -3.33
N ILE A 55 -0.50 18.04 -4.25
CA ILE A 55 0.24 16.77 -4.10
C ILE A 55 1.17 16.83 -2.88
N VAL A 56 1.92 17.92 -2.72
CA VAL A 56 2.82 18.08 -1.57
C VAL A 56 2.03 18.28 -0.28
N GLY A 57 1.03 19.16 -0.28
CA GLY A 57 0.24 19.50 0.91
C GLY A 57 -0.64 18.34 1.39
N TYR A 58 -1.56 17.88 0.55
CA TYR A 58 -2.45 16.77 0.90
C TYR A 58 -1.72 15.43 0.87
N GLY A 59 -0.86 15.18 -0.13
CA GLY A 59 -0.18 13.89 -0.24
C GLY A 59 0.85 13.68 0.87
N GLY A 60 1.74 14.65 1.04
CA GLY A 60 2.72 14.64 2.14
C GLY A 60 2.06 14.73 3.52
N GLY A 61 1.04 15.59 3.69
CA GLY A 61 0.31 15.72 4.95
C GLY A 61 -0.44 14.45 5.35
N SER A 62 -1.08 13.78 4.39
CA SER A 62 -1.78 12.50 4.63
C SER A 62 -0.80 11.39 5.00
N ALA A 63 0.34 11.29 4.28
CA ALA A 63 1.39 10.34 4.62
C ALA A 63 1.95 10.59 6.02
N LEU A 64 2.25 11.85 6.36
CA LEU A 64 2.77 12.22 7.68
C LEU A 64 1.79 11.85 8.79
N LEU A 65 0.50 12.13 8.61
CA LEU A 65 -0.54 11.80 9.58
C LEU A 65 -0.58 10.28 9.84
N VAL A 66 -0.64 9.48 8.78
CA VAL A 66 -0.67 8.01 8.89
C VAL A 66 0.61 7.49 9.54
N LEU A 67 1.78 7.96 9.12
CA LEU A 67 3.06 7.54 9.69
C LEU A 67 3.16 7.86 11.18
N ILE A 68 2.68 9.03 11.63
CA ILE A 68 2.63 9.37 13.06
C ILE A 68 1.78 8.33 13.80
N VAL A 69 0.60 8.00 13.29
CA VAL A 69 -0.30 7.00 13.88
C VAL A 69 0.38 5.62 13.93
N ASP A 70 0.99 5.17 12.84
CA ASP A 70 1.70 3.88 12.77
C ASP A 70 2.87 3.83 13.74
N PHE A 71 3.67 4.89 13.85
CA PHE A 71 4.78 4.94 14.82
C PHE A 71 4.30 4.98 16.26
N LEU A 72 3.19 5.65 16.56
CA LEU A 72 2.57 5.60 17.88
C LEU A 72 2.08 4.18 18.19
N PHE A 73 1.46 3.49 17.24
CA PHE A 73 1.06 2.10 17.42
C PHE A 73 2.26 1.18 17.65
N MET A 74 3.32 1.29 16.86
CA MET A 74 4.55 0.52 17.07
C MET A 74 5.23 0.84 18.42
N ARG A 75 5.03 2.03 18.97
CA ARG A 75 5.60 2.45 20.25
C ARG A 75 4.83 1.94 21.47
N TYR A 76 3.49 1.90 21.38
CA TYR A 76 2.62 1.69 22.54
C TYR A 76 1.83 0.37 22.50
N LEU A 77 1.62 -0.23 21.32
CA LEU A 77 0.86 -1.47 21.19
C LEU A 77 1.78 -2.70 21.20
N PRO A 78 1.28 -3.87 21.64
CA PRO A 78 2.02 -5.11 21.56
C PRO A 78 2.36 -5.49 20.10
N LYS A 79 3.56 -6.02 19.88
CA LYS A 79 4.05 -6.38 18.54
C LYS A 79 3.15 -7.39 17.83
N GLU A 80 2.48 -8.25 18.59
CA GLU A 80 1.59 -9.29 18.07
C GLU A 80 0.38 -8.72 17.32
N TRP A 81 0.00 -7.46 17.59
CA TRP A 81 -1.17 -6.84 16.98
C TRP A 81 -0.91 -6.43 15.53
N TYR A 82 0.31 -5.96 15.26
CA TYR A 82 0.71 -5.47 13.94
C TYR A 82 1.75 -6.36 13.25
N ASP A 83 2.21 -7.45 13.88
CA ASP A 83 2.96 -8.50 13.20
C ASP A 83 2.08 -9.06 12.07
N ASP A 84 2.62 -9.07 10.87
CA ASP A 84 1.94 -9.43 9.63
C ASP A 84 2.24 -10.88 9.19
N GLY A 85 2.93 -11.62 10.08
CA GLY A 85 3.48 -12.94 9.81
C GLY A 85 4.93 -12.92 9.35
N GLY A 86 5.68 -11.82 9.49
CA GLY A 86 7.06 -11.69 9.04
C GLY A 86 7.22 -11.50 7.53
N VAL A 87 6.13 -11.15 6.83
CA VAL A 87 6.11 -11.09 5.36
C VAL A 87 6.71 -9.78 4.88
N ASN A 88 6.37 -8.64 5.50
CA ASN A 88 6.97 -7.35 5.18
C ASN A 88 8.48 -7.38 5.47
N GLU A 89 8.92 -7.97 6.58
CA GLU A 89 10.35 -8.19 6.84
C GLU A 89 11.00 -9.00 5.72
N LYS A 90 10.36 -10.07 5.27
CA LYS A 90 10.88 -10.90 4.18
C LYS A 90 11.00 -10.16 2.84
N ILE A 91 10.03 -9.30 2.54
CA ILE A 91 10.03 -8.48 1.32
C ILE A 91 11.16 -7.45 1.37
N PHE A 92 11.30 -6.71 2.48
CA PHE A 92 12.09 -5.47 2.50
C PHE A 92 13.47 -5.61 3.19
N GLN A 93 13.63 -6.46 4.21
CA GLN A 93 14.80 -6.41 5.11
C GLN A 93 16.16 -6.60 4.40
N LYS A 94 16.21 -7.38 3.31
CA LYS A 94 17.43 -7.68 2.53
C LYS A 94 17.57 -6.85 1.24
N ARG A 95 16.68 -5.90 1.00
CA ARG A 95 16.67 -5.10 -0.24
C ARG A 95 17.44 -3.80 -0.08
N SER A 96 17.98 -3.31 -1.19
CA SER A 96 18.60 -2.00 -1.25
C SER A 96 17.51 -0.92 -1.23
N ILE A 97 17.83 0.26 -0.68
CA ILE A 97 16.88 1.39 -0.62
C ILE A 97 16.35 1.78 -2.02
N PRO A 98 17.16 1.79 -3.11
CA PRO A 98 16.64 2.05 -4.45
C PRO A 98 15.63 0.99 -4.94
N HIS A 99 15.83 -0.28 -4.58
CA HIS A 99 14.87 -1.33 -4.92
C HIS A 99 13.57 -1.15 -4.12
N ILE A 100 13.66 -0.84 -2.82
CA ILE A 100 12.49 -0.53 -1.99
C ILE A 100 11.70 0.64 -2.58
N PHE A 101 12.38 1.71 -2.99
CA PHE A 101 11.75 2.86 -3.64
C PHE A 101 10.93 2.46 -4.87
N LEU A 102 11.53 1.73 -5.81
CA LEU A 102 10.83 1.30 -7.03
C LEU A 102 9.68 0.33 -6.73
N LEU A 103 9.86 -0.53 -5.73
CA LEU A 103 8.86 -1.51 -5.34
C LEU A 103 7.64 -0.83 -4.72
N CYS A 104 7.84 0.05 -3.73
CA CYS A 104 6.75 0.81 -3.10
C CYS A 104 6.05 1.72 -4.12
N LEU A 105 6.79 2.34 -5.04
CA LEU A 105 6.18 3.16 -6.09
C LEU A 105 5.30 2.33 -7.02
N LEU A 106 5.76 1.14 -7.41
CA LEU A 106 4.96 0.23 -8.23
C LEU A 106 3.68 -0.17 -7.51
N ILE A 107 3.78 -0.60 -6.25
CA ILE A 107 2.63 -1.02 -5.41
C ILE A 107 1.61 0.10 -5.27
N ALA A 108 2.06 1.29 -4.82
CA ALA A 108 1.19 2.43 -4.65
C ALA A 108 0.51 2.82 -5.98
N PHE A 109 1.26 2.84 -7.08
CA PHE A 109 0.71 3.19 -8.39
C PHE A 109 -0.37 2.19 -8.85
N SER A 110 -0.09 0.89 -8.81
CA SER A 110 -1.02 -0.14 -9.28
C SER A 110 -2.28 -0.23 -8.42
N GLU A 111 -2.12 -0.15 -7.10
CA GLU A 111 -3.25 -0.20 -6.18
C GLU A 111 -4.11 1.06 -6.30
N GLU A 112 -3.52 2.26 -6.21
CA GLU A 112 -4.30 3.49 -6.31
C GLU A 112 -5.01 3.61 -7.68
N LEU A 113 -4.35 3.22 -8.77
CA LEU A 113 -4.97 3.23 -10.09
C LEU A 113 -6.21 2.33 -10.14
N LEU A 114 -6.13 1.10 -9.61
CA LEU A 114 -7.28 0.20 -9.59
C LEU A 114 -8.36 0.71 -8.62
N PHE A 115 -8.01 0.99 -7.37
CA PHE A 115 -9.00 1.23 -6.34
C PHE A 115 -9.58 2.63 -6.38
N ARG A 116 -8.77 3.68 -6.60
CA ARG A 116 -9.23 5.08 -6.63
C ARG A 116 -9.55 5.50 -8.04
N GLY A 117 -8.64 5.21 -8.96
CA GLY A 117 -8.82 5.52 -10.38
C GLY A 117 -10.05 4.82 -10.95
N VAL A 118 -10.14 3.50 -10.80
CA VAL A 118 -11.21 2.71 -11.44
C VAL A 118 -12.40 2.44 -10.53
N ILE A 119 -12.20 1.74 -9.40
CA ILE A 119 -13.32 1.24 -8.59
C ILE A 119 -14.06 2.39 -7.90
N GLN A 120 -13.36 3.27 -7.20
CA GLN A 120 -13.99 4.35 -6.43
C GLN A 120 -14.71 5.35 -7.34
N THR A 121 -14.11 5.72 -8.47
CA THR A 121 -14.73 6.64 -9.43
C THR A 121 -16.06 6.12 -9.99
N ASN A 122 -16.22 4.80 -10.10
CA ASN A 122 -17.42 4.19 -10.70
C ASN A 122 -18.41 3.61 -9.70
N PHE A 123 -17.94 3.11 -8.56
CA PHE A 123 -18.74 2.38 -7.57
C PHE A 123 -18.74 3.03 -6.17
N GLY A 124 -18.01 4.13 -6.00
CA GLY A 124 -17.97 4.92 -4.78
C GLY A 124 -16.96 4.43 -3.73
N LEU A 125 -16.75 5.27 -2.71
CA LEU A 125 -15.78 5.08 -1.64
C LEU A 125 -15.95 3.74 -0.89
N ILE A 126 -17.19 3.42 -0.49
CA ILE A 126 -17.47 2.23 0.32
C ILE A 126 -17.09 0.95 -0.44
N ALA A 127 -17.47 0.84 -1.72
CA ALA A 127 -17.15 -0.32 -2.54
C ALA A 127 -15.64 -0.48 -2.71
N ALA A 128 -14.93 0.60 -3.04
CA ALA A 128 -13.48 0.59 -3.20
C ALA A 128 -12.76 0.15 -1.91
N SER A 129 -13.13 0.73 -0.76
CA SER A 129 -12.47 0.44 0.51
C SER A 129 -12.75 -0.96 1.03
N VAL A 130 -13.98 -1.47 0.88
CA VAL A 130 -14.31 -2.84 1.28
C VAL A 130 -13.60 -3.86 0.39
N ILE A 131 -13.62 -3.68 -0.94
CA ILE A 131 -12.94 -4.60 -1.86
C ILE A 131 -11.42 -4.59 -1.60
N PHE A 132 -10.82 -3.40 -1.37
CA PHE A 132 -9.41 -3.27 -0.99
C PHE A 132 -9.08 -4.09 0.25
N ALA A 133 -9.84 -3.91 1.34
CA ALA A 133 -9.61 -4.62 2.59
C ALA A 133 -9.80 -6.15 2.44
N LEU A 134 -10.76 -6.60 1.64
CA LEU A 134 -10.99 -8.02 1.38
C LEU A 134 -9.87 -8.67 0.55
N LEU A 135 -9.26 -7.93 -0.38
CA LEU A 135 -8.11 -8.40 -1.15
C LEU A 135 -6.84 -8.51 -0.30
N HIS A 136 -6.79 -7.83 0.85
CA HIS A 136 -5.78 -8.04 1.89
C HIS A 136 -6.06 -9.30 2.71
N VAL A 137 -6.20 -10.45 2.03
CA VAL A 137 -6.58 -11.74 2.61
C VAL A 137 -5.71 -12.18 3.80
N ARG A 138 -4.44 -11.77 3.80
CA ARG A 138 -3.48 -12.00 4.87
C ARG A 138 -3.89 -11.34 6.18
N TYR A 139 -4.53 -10.19 6.11
CA TYR A 139 -4.98 -9.41 7.26
C TYR A 139 -6.34 -9.86 7.76
N LEU A 140 -7.17 -10.56 6.97
CA LEU A 140 -8.48 -11.07 7.40
C LEU A 140 -8.41 -11.94 8.65
N ALA A 141 -7.30 -12.68 8.84
CA ALA A 141 -7.08 -13.49 10.03
C ALA A 141 -6.57 -12.70 11.25
N LYS A 142 -6.23 -11.42 11.08
CA LYS A 142 -5.64 -10.52 12.07
C LYS A 142 -6.49 -9.26 12.20
N CYS A 143 -7.46 -9.30 13.13
CA CYS A 143 -8.49 -8.27 13.29
C CYS A 143 -7.93 -6.84 13.32
N PHE A 144 -6.84 -6.60 14.06
CA PHE A 144 -6.21 -5.28 14.13
C PHE A 144 -5.70 -4.81 12.74
N LEU A 145 -4.87 -5.61 12.06
CA LEU A 145 -4.36 -5.29 10.73
C LEU A 145 -5.49 -5.11 9.69
N PHE A 146 -6.55 -5.91 9.79
CA PHE A 146 -7.72 -5.77 8.92
C PHE A 146 -8.43 -4.43 9.11
N ILE A 147 -8.64 -4.01 10.37
CA ILE A 147 -9.25 -2.71 10.67
C ILE A 147 -8.33 -1.59 10.18
N MET A 148 -7.01 -1.68 10.41
CA MET A 148 -6.06 -0.65 9.98
C MET A 148 -6.02 -0.49 8.46
N VAL A 149 -5.95 -1.59 7.70
CA VAL A 149 -5.94 -1.51 6.23
C VAL A 149 -7.26 -0.96 5.68
N MET A 150 -8.39 -1.29 6.34
CA MET A 150 -9.70 -0.76 5.97
C MET A 150 -9.78 0.75 6.24
N LEU A 151 -9.36 1.20 7.43
CA LEU A 151 -9.32 2.62 7.79
C LEU A 151 -8.39 3.41 6.88
N LEU A 152 -7.20 2.90 6.60
CA LEU A 152 -6.27 3.50 5.64
C LEU A 152 -6.92 3.62 4.26
N SER A 153 -7.65 2.59 3.84
CA SER A 153 -8.31 2.61 2.53
C SER A 153 -9.40 3.67 2.45
N PHE A 154 -10.25 3.77 3.48
CA PHE A 154 -11.26 4.82 3.59
C PHE A 154 -10.63 6.20 3.65
N PHE A 155 -9.54 6.36 4.40
CA PHE A 155 -8.84 7.63 4.53
C PHE A 155 -8.28 8.11 3.18
N LEU A 156 -7.50 7.28 2.49
CA LEU A 156 -6.97 7.63 1.17
C LEU A 156 -8.10 7.87 0.15
N GLY A 157 -9.18 7.09 0.22
CA GLY A 157 -10.35 7.29 -0.62
C GLY A 157 -11.05 8.63 -0.33
N TYR A 158 -11.19 9.04 0.93
CA TYR A 158 -11.71 10.35 1.29
C TYR A 158 -10.80 11.49 0.78
N ILE A 159 -9.48 11.33 0.90
CA ILE A 159 -8.52 12.29 0.35
C ILE A 159 -8.67 12.40 -1.19
N TYR A 160 -8.93 11.29 -1.87
CA TYR A 160 -9.25 11.30 -3.30
C TYR A 160 -10.55 12.06 -3.60
N GLU A 161 -11.63 11.87 -2.82
CA GLU A 161 -12.90 12.59 -3.03
C GLU A 161 -12.74 14.11 -2.92
N ILE A 162 -11.98 14.59 -1.94
CA ILE A 162 -11.80 16.04 -1.72
C ILE A 162 -10.78 16.68 -2.68
N THR A 163 -9.79 15.92 -3.16
CA THR A 163 -8.73 16.47 -4.03
C THR A 163 -8.97 16.21 -5.51
N GLY A 164 -9.74 15.18 -5.86
CA GLY A 164 -9.95 14.73 -7.23
C GLY A 164 -8.67 14.30 -7.97
N SER A 165 -7.56 14.08 -7.25
CA SER A 165 -6.25 13.84 -7.86
C SER A 165 -5.70 12.48 -7.45
N LEU A 166 -5.50 11.61 -8.44
CA LEU A 166 -4.91 10.29 -8.21
C LEU A 166 -3.45 10.39 -7.74
N TRP A 167 -2.73 11.43 -8.17
CA TRP A 167 -1.35 11.69 -7.75
C TRP A 167 -1.25 11.94 -6.24
N VAL A 168 -2.25 12.57 -5.62
CA VAL A 168 -2.27 12.80 -4.18
C VAL A 168 -2.28 11.46 -3.43
N THR A 169 -3.13 10.51 -3.83
CA THR A 169 -3.20 9.21 -3.15
C THR A 169 -2.01 8.33 -3.48
N ILE A 170 -1.53 8.33 -4.72
CA ILE A 170 -0.30 7.61 -5.12
C ILE A 170 0.87 8.06 -4.27
N VAL A 171 1.09 9.38 -4.14
CA VAL A 171 2.20 9.93 -3.34
C VAL A 171 2.01 9.62 -1.86
N SER A 172 0.78 9.75 -1.34
CA SER A 172 0.50 9.42 0.07
C SER A 172 0.85 7.97 0.39
N HIS A 173 0.31 7.04 -0.39
CA HIS A 173 0.48 5.60 -0.22
C HIS A 173 1.95 5.21 -0.41
N PHE A 174 2.58 5.72 -1.47
CA PHE A 174 4.01 5.51 -1.72
C PHE A 174 4.87 5.94 -0.52
N LEU A 175 4.65 7.13 0.03
CA LEU A 175 5.44 7.64 1.16
C LEU A 175 5.25 6.80 2.42
N ILE A 176 4.01 6.37 2.71
CA ILE A 176 3.70 5.51 3.85
C ILE A 176 4.49 4.18 3.71
N ASP A 177 4.32 3.50 2.57
CA ASP A 177 4.98 2.23 2.30
C ASP A 177 6.50 2.36 2.33
N PHE A 178 7.03 3.39 1.66
CA PHE A 178 8.46 3.59 1.54
C PHE A 178 9.11 3.85 2.90
N VAL A 179 8.54 4.73 3.74
CA VAL A 179 9.10 5.02 5.07
C VAL A 179 9.07 3.78 5.96
N LEU A 180 7.95 3.04 5.99
CA LEU A 180 7.84 1.81 6.78
C LEU A 180 8.80 0.72 6.29
N ALA A 181 8.93 0.54 4.97
CA ALA A 181 9.86 -0.43 4.38
C ALA A 181 11.33 -0.07 4.63
N VAL A 182 11.68 1.21 4.58
CA VAL A 182 13.02 1.71 4.95
C VAL A 182 13.28 1.47 6.43
N ASN A 183 12.30 1.70 7.31
CA ASN A 183 12.44 1.43 8.74
C ASN A 183 12.78 -0.05 9.00
N ILE A 184 12.07 -0.98 8.35
CA ILE A 184 12.36 -2.42 8.40
C ILE A 184 13.81 -2.73 7.97
N ARG A 185 14.27 -2.10 6.88
CA ARG A 185 15.64 -2.29 6.39
C ARG A 185 16.70 -1.76 7.36
N LEU A 186 16.46 -0.60 7.95
CA LEU A 186 17.38 0.01 8.92
C LEU A 186 17.46 -0.82 10.20
N ASP A 187 16.32 -1.29 10.73
CA ASP A 187 16.28 -2.17 11.89
C ASP A 187 17.06 -3.47 11.68
N TYR A 188 16.95 -4.05 10.48
CA TYR A 188 17.73 -5.25 10.10
C TYR A 188 19.24 -4.98 10.09
N LEU A 189 19.67 -3.84 9.53
CA LEU A 189 21.09 -3.47 9.47
C LEU A 189 21.67 -3.18 10.86
N GLN A 190 20.88 -2.55 11.74
CA GLN A 190 21.31 -2.28 13.11
C GLN A 190 21.51 -3.56 13.92
N LYS A 191 20.57 -4.51 13.83
CA LYS A 191 20.68 -5.82 14.50
C LYS A 191 21.90 -6.59 14.02
N LYS A 192 22.11 -6.65 12.71
CA LYS A 192 23.27 -7.34 12.13
C LYS A 192 24.59 -6.74 12.64
N ARG A 193 24.68 -5.41 12.73
CA ARG A 193 25.87 -4.72 13.27
C ARG A 193 26.15 -4.99 14.76
N GLN A 194 25.13 -5.39 15.53
CA GLN A 194 25.30 -5.75 16.95
C GLN A 194 25.73 -7.22 17.12
N GLU A 195 25.53 -8.05 16.10
CA GLU A 195 25.90 -9.47 16.07
C GLU A 195 27.32 -9.69 15.53
N ASP A 196 27.84 -8.76 14.71
CA ASP A 196 29.21 -8.71 14.17
C ASP A 196 30.20 -8.04 15.14
#